data_AF-A0A835SN04-F1
#
_entry.id   AF-A0A835SN04-F1
#
_cell.length_a   1.000
_cell.length_b   1.000
_cell.length_c   1.000
_cell.angle_alpha   90.00
_cell.angle_beta   90.00
_cell.angle_gamma   90.00
#
_symmetry.space_group_name_H-M   'P 1'
#
loop_
_entity.id
_entity.type
_entity.pdbx_description
1 polymer ?
#
loop_
_entity_poly.entity_id
_entity_poly.type
_entity_poly.pdbx_seq_one_letter_code
_entity_poly.pdbx_strand_id
1 'polypeptide(L)'
;MCSPAGCTFCTLISGFGAFFMFFLGICIGNNYEFVGEWYVHEEGRGSPTHEQITTAARNCYITGGIYIAFTVLAAVCVCYQNKKAKRS
;
A
#
# COMPACT_ATOMS: atom_id res chain seq x y z
N MET A 1 -6.66 -14.00 19.60
CA MET A 1 -5.33 -13.35 19.50
C MET A 1 -4.61 -13.96 18.30
N CYS A 2 -4.12 -13.16 17.35
CA CYS A 2 -3.32 -13.67 16.23
C CYS A 2 -2.04 -14.34 16.75
N SER A 3 -1.65 -15.49 16.18
CA SER A 3 -0.39 -16.19 16.48
C SER A 3 0.84 -15.35 16.06
N PRO A 4 2.04 -15.52 16.65
CA PRO A 4 3.24 -14.77 16.26
C PRO A 4 3.52 -14.84 14.75
N ALA A 5 3.28 -16.01 14.14
CA ALA A 5 3.42 -16.23 12.71
C ALA A 5 2.43 -15.37 11.89
N GLY A 6 1.18 -15.26 12.35
CA GLY A 6 0.15 -14.44 11.71
C GLY A 6 0.46 -12.95 11.76
N CYS A 7 0.94 -12.46 12.91
CA CYS A 7 1.36 -11.05 13.05
C CYS A 7 2.58 -10.73 12.17
N THR A 8 3.53 -11.66 12.05
CA THR A 8 4.72 -11.50 11.20
C THR A 8 4.32 -11.44 9.73
N PHE A 9 3.46 -12.36 9.27
CA PHE A 9 2.95 -12.36 7.91
C PHE A 9 2.18 -11.07 7.59
N CYS A 10 1.30 -10.62 8.50
CA CYS A 10 0.56 -9.37 8.35
C CYS A 10 1.50 -8.16 8.24
N THR A 11 2.55 -8.10 9.07
CA THR A 11 3.55 -7.03 9.01
C THR A 11 4.22 -6.97 7.63
N LEU A 12 4.62 -8.12 7.08
CA LEU A 12 5.30 -8.20 5.78
C LEU A 12 4.37 -7.86 4.61
N ILE A 13 3.16 -8.43 4.56
CA ILE A 13 2.23 -8.20 3.45
C ILE A 13 1.69 -6.76 3.47
N SER A 14 1.42 -6.21 4.65
CA SER A 14 1.05 -4.80 4.79
C SER A 14 2.23 -3.88 4.45
N GLY A 15 3.46 -4.24 4.83
CA GLY A 15 4.65 -3.47 4.46
C GLY A 15 4.86 -3.42 2.94
N PHE A 16 4.77 -4.57 2.27
CA PHE A 16 4.85 -4.67 0.81
C PHE A 16 3.68 -3.94 0.14
N GLY A 17 2.45 -4.12 0.63
CA GLY A 17 1.26 -3.45 0.11
C GLY A 17 1.35 -1.93 0.22
N ALA A 18 1.87 -1.40 1.33
CA ALA A 18 2.15 0.01 1.47
C ALA A 18 3.15 0.49 0.42
N PHE A 19 4.32 -0.13 0.35
CA PHE A 19 5.36 0.22 -0.62
C PHE A 19 4.83 0.20 -2.06
N PHE A 20 4.14 -0.86 -2.44
CA PHE A 20 3.58 -1.04 -3.77
C PHE A 20 2.54 0.05 -4.11
N MET A 21 1.63 0.36 -3.17
CA MET A 21 0.62 1.40 -3.39
C MET A 21 1.23 2.80 -3.49
N PHE A 22 2.26 3.11 -2.69
CA PHE A 22 3.00 4.38 -2.83
C PHE A 22 3.71 4.47 -4.18
N PHE A 23 4.39 3.41 -4.60
CA PHE A 23 5.06 3.37 -5.89
C PHE A 23 4.07 3.54 -7.05
N LEU A 24 2.95 2.82 -7.01
CA LEU A 24 1.90 2.91 -8.03
C LEU A 24 1.25 4.29 -8.06
N GLY A 25 1.02 4.92 -6.90
CA GLY A 25 0.54 6.31 -6.81
C GLY A 25 1.48 7.33 -7.47
N ILE A 26 2.80 7.14 -7.34
CA ILE A 26 3.81 7.98 -8.02
C ILE A 26 3.75 7.75 -9.53
N CYS A 27 3.69 6.49 -9.98
CA CYS A 27 3.65 6.18 -11.41
C CYS A 27 2.36 6.70 -12.08
N ILE A 28 1.20 6.55 -11.44
CA ILE A 28 -0.06 7.12 -11.92
C ILE A 28 0.02 8.65 -11.94
N GLY A 29 0.47 9.27 -10.85
CA GLY A 29 0.57 10.74 -10.75
C GLY A 29 1.50 11.37 -11.79
N ASN A 30 2.54 10.64 -12.21
CA ASN A 30 3.48 11.08 -13.24
C ASN A 30 3.07 10.68 -14.67
N ASN A 31 1.87 10.13 -14.86
CA ASN A 31 1.38 9.65 -16.15
C ASN A 31 2.38 8.68 -16.82
N TYR A 32 2.83 7.67 -16.07
CA TYR A 32 3.85 6.73 -16.54
C TYR A 32 3.27 5.69 -17.51
N GLU A 33 3.89 5.53 -18.68
CA GLU A 33 3.34 4.73 -19.79
C GLU A 33 3.11 3.24 -19.48
N PHE A 34 3.93 2.68 -18.60
CA PHE A 34 3.87 1.26 -18.26
C PHE A 34 2.81 0.92 -17.20
N VAL A 35 2.06 1.91 -16.70
CA VAL A 35 0.93 1.68 -15.78
C VAL A 35 -0.35 1.30 -16.54
N GLY A 36 -0.25 1.17 -17.87
CA GLY A 36 -1.30 0.63 -18.72
C GLY A 36 -2.50 1.56 -18.79
N GLU A 37 -3.62 1.14 -18.19
CA GLU A 37 -4.93 1.83 -18.27
C GLU A 37 -4.92 3.26 -17.69
N TRP A 38 -3.94 3.58 -16.83
CA TRP A 38 -3.80 4.88 -16.18
C TRP A 38 -2.95 5.87 -16.96
N TYR A 39 -2.43 5.48 -18.13
CA TYR A 39 -1.63 6.33 -19.00
C TYR A 39 -2.49 7.05 -20.05
N VAL A 40 -2.23 8.34 -20.24
CA VAL A 40 -2.83 9.16 -21.31
C VAL A 40 -1.97 9.05 -22.56
N HIS A 41 -2.38 8.19 -23.51
CA HIS A 41 -1.72 8.06 -24.82
C HIS A 41 -2.01 9.25 -25.76
N GLU A 42 -3.26 9.69 -25.83
CA GLU A 42 -3.75 10.81 -26.65
C GLU A 42 -4.98 11.45 -25.98
N GLU A 43 -5.19 12.77 -26.11
CA GLU A 43 -6.40 13.44 -25.63
C GLU A 43 -7.62 12.98 -26.46
N GLY A 44 -8.27 11.89 -26.05
CA GLY A 44 -9.33 11.26 -26.84
C GLY A 44 -10.09 10.14 -26.12
N ARG A 45 -11.20 9.70 -26.73
CA ARG A 45 -12.19 8.78 -26.13
C ARG A 45 -11.54 7.45 -25.70
N GLY A 46 -11.30 7.29 -24.39
CA GLY A 46 -10.72 6.07 -23.80
C GLY A 46 -9.51 6.31 -22.90
N SER A 47 -8.85 7.47 -22.99
CA SER A 47 -7.79 7.86 -22.05
C SER A 47 -8.40 8.38 -20.74
N PRO A 48 -7.82 8.06 -19.57
CA PRO A 48 -8.26 8.61 -18.30
C PRO A 48 -8.07 10.13 -18.27
N THR A 49 -9.01 10.86 -17.69
CA THR A 49 -8.87 12.32 -17.52
C THR A 49 -7.84 12.64 -16.43
N HIS A 50 -7.26 13.84 -16.47
CA HIS A 50 -6.36 14.30 -15.41
C HIS A 50 -6.98 14.23 -14.01
N GLU A 51 -8.29 14.49 -13.88
CA GLU A 51 -9.00 14.35 -12.60
C GLU A 51 -9.10 12.89 -12.14
N GLN A 52 -9.32 11.95 -13.07
CA GLN A 52 -9.33 10.51 -12.76
C GLN A 52 -7.96 10.02 -12.31
N ILE A 53 -6.89 10.44 -12.99
CA ILE A 53 -5.50 10.11 -12.63
C ILE A 53 -5.15 10.66 -11.25
N THR A 54 -5.48 11.93 -10.99
CA THR A 54 -5.22 12.57 -9.70
C THR A 54 -5.99 11.87 -8.58
N THR A 55 -7.24 11.50 -8.84
CA THR A 55 -8.08 10.77 -7.87
C THR A 55 -7.54 9.36 -7.61
N ALA A 56 -7.13 8.64 -8.65
CA ALA A 56 -6.55 7.31 -8.52
C ALA A 56 -5.23 7.33 -7.75
N ALA A 57 -4.31 8.24 -8.09
CA ALA A 57 -3.08 8.42 -7.35
C ALA A 57 -3.34 8.74 -5.86
N ARG A 58 -4.31 9.63 -5.57
CA ARG A 58 -4.72 9.93 -4.20
C ARG A 58 -5.24 8.70 -3.46
N ASN A 59 -6.06 7.88 -4.12
CA ASN A 59 -6.57 6.64 -3.53
C ASN A 59 -5.44 5.66 -3.21
N CYS A 60 -4.44 5.55 -4.10
CA CYS A 60 -3.25 4.73 -3.84
C CYS A 60 -2.48 5.21 -2.59
N TYR A 61 -2.30 6.52 -2.42
CA TYR A 61 -1.66 7.06 -1.21
C TYR A 61 -2.48 6.80 0.06
N ILE A 62 -3.81 6.93 -0.01
CA ILE A 62 -4.69 6.63 1.13
C ILE A 62 -4.59 5.14 1.50
N THR A 63 -4.67 4.24 0.52
CA THR A 63 -4.54 2.80 0.77
C THR A 63 -3.16 2.43 1.27
N GLY A 64 -2.11 3.06 0.74
CA GLY A 64 -0.74 2.93 1.25
C GLY A 64 -0.63 3.32 2.73
N GLY A 65 -1.26 4.43 3.12
CA GLY A 65 -1.35 4.86 4.52
C GLY A 65 -2.08 3.86 5.42
N ILE A 66 -3.18 3.26 4.94
CA ILE A 66 -3.90 2.21 5.67
C ILE A 66 -2.99 0.99 5.89
N TYR A 67 -2.26 0.57 4.86
CA TYR A 67 -1.31 -0.53 4.99
C TYR A 67 -0.20 -0.22 5.99
N ILE A 68 0.33 1.01 6.04
CA ILE A 68 1.31 1.43 7.06
C ILE A 68 0.71 1.27 8.47
N ALA A 69 -0.54 1.71 8.68
CA ALA A 69 -1.19 1.57 9.98
C ALA A 69 -1.30 0.10 10.43
N PHE A 70 -1.64 -0.81 9.51
CA PHE A 70 -1.64 -2.24 9.78
C PHE A 70 -0.25 -2.81 10.05
N THR A 71 0.77 -2.37 9.31
CA THR A 71 2.17 -2.76 9.56
C THR A 71 2.61 -2.37 10.96
N VAL A 72 2.33 -1.14 11.40
CA VAL A 72 2.68 -0.66 12.74
C VAL A 72 1.96 -1.47 13.82
N LEU A 73 0.66 -1.68 13.65
CA LEU A 73 -0.14 -2.48 14.59
C LEU A 73 0.40 -3.91 14.71
N ALA A 74 0.66 -4.56 13.58
CA ALA A 74 1.17 -5.92 13.53
C ALA A 74 2.58 -6.04 14.11
N ALA A 75 3.47 -5.07 13.85
CA ALA A 75 4.80 -5.00 14.44
C ALA A 75 4.74 -4.88 15.97
N VAL A 76 3.86 -4.01 16.50
CA VAL A 76 3.64 -3.89 17.96
C VAL A 76 3.14 -5.22 18.54
N CYS A 77 2.23 -5.91 17.85
CA CYS A 77 1.77 -7.23 18.28
C CYS A 77 2.90 -8.28 18.31
N VAL A 78 3.79 -8.30 17.31
CA VAL A 78 4.98 -9.18 17.30
C VAL A 78 5.90 -8.86 18.48
N CYS A 79 6.21 -7.58 18.71
CA CYS A 79 7.05 -7.15 19.84
C CYS A 79 6.44 -7.55 21.19
N TYR A 80 5.12 -7.39 21.36
CA TYR A 80 4.42 -7.79 22.57
C TYR A 80 4.49 -9.30 22.82
N GLN A 81 4.28 -10.11 21.78
CA GLN A 81 4.36 -11.57 21.92
C GLN A 81 5.77 -12.06 22.18
N ASN A 82 6.78 -11.49 21.53
CA ASN A 82 8.18 -11.79 21.82
C ASN A 82 8.56 -11.44 23.26
N LYS A 83 8.07 -10.31 23.79
CA LYS A 83 8.28 -9.92 25.19
C LYS A 83 7.56 -10.86 26.17
N LYS A 84 6.34 -11.30 25.84
CA LYS A 84 5.58 -12.28 26.65
C LYS A 84 6.28 -13.64 26.65
N ALA A 85 6.75 -14.12 25.51
CA ALA A 85 7.47 -15.38 25.38
C ALA A 85 8.78 -15.39 26.18
N LYS A 86 9.53 -14.28 26.20
CA LYS A 86 10.75 -14.14 27.03
C LYS A 86 10.51 -14.09 28.54
N ARG A 87 9.27 -13.85 28.99
CA ARG A 87 8.90 -13.79 30.41
C ARG A 87 8.33 -15.10 30.96
N SER A 88 8.02 -16.05 30.08
CA SER A 88 7.60 -17.41 30.44
C SER A 88 8.81 -18.34 30.48
#